data_AF-A0A1H1DM13-F1
#
_entry.id   AF-A0A1H1DM13-F1
#
_cell.length_a   1.000
_cell.length_b   1.000
_cell.length_c   1.000
_cell.angle_alpha   90.00
_cell.angle_beta   90.00
_cell.angle_gamma   90.00
#
_symmetry.space_group_name_H-M   'P 1'
#
loop_
_entity.id
_entity.type
_entity.pdbx_description
1 polymer ?
#
loop_
_entity_poly.entity_id
_entity_poly.type
_entity_poly.pdbx_seq_one_letter_code
_entity_poly.pdbx_strand_id
1 'polypeptide(L)'
;MHHTPRRFAATALLGLALAGGSATVGGAAAQAAGPQLGDTCVGADIGERAVTANGTRILCSEYRWVVDRGQSPSHSWVDDQR
;
A
#
# COMPACT_ATOMS: atom_id res chain seq x y z
N MET A 1 -4.61 -50.00 -33.60
CA MET A 1 -5.65 -50.77 -32.87
C MET A 1 -4.93 -51.59 -31.80
N HIS A 2 -5.46 -51.67 -30.57
CA HIS A 2 -4.87 -52.25 -29.32
C HIS A 2 -4.00 -51.21 -28.57
N HIS A 3 -4.16 -50.83 -27.29
CA HIS A 3 -5.00 -51.30 -26.17
C HIS A 3 -5.29 -50.16 -25.14
N THR A 4 -6.53 -50.17 -24.65
CA THR A 4 -7.04 -49.96 -23.27
C THR A 4 -6.63 -48.74 -22.40
N PRO A 5 -7.61 -47.97 -21.88
CA PRO A 5 -7.41 -46.82 -20.98
C PRO A 5 -7.17 -47.26 -19.52
N ARG A 6 -6.09 -46.77 -18.89
CA ARG A 6 -5.90 -46.88 -17.44
C ARG A 6 -6.53 -45.69 -16.73
N ARG A 7 -7.79 -45.89 -16.31
CA ARG A 7 -8.46 -45.08 -15.29
C ARG A 7 -7.77 -45.37 -13.96
N PHE A 8 -7.00 -44.42 -13.44
CA PHE A 8 -6.50 -44.48 -12.08
C PHE A 8 -7.46 -43.76 -11.14
N ALA A 9 -7.72 -44.44 -10.03
CA ALA A 9 -8.76 -44.21 -9.07
C ALA A 9 -8.71 -42.81 -8.44
N ALA A 10 -9.91 -42.28 -8.20
CA ALA A 10 -10.15 -41.10 -7.40
C ALA A 10 -9.80 -41.40 -5.93
N THR A 11 -8.77 -40.74 -5.41
CA THR A 11 -8.48 -40.68 -3.98
C THR A 11 -9.17 -39.45 -3.41
N ALA A 12 -10.37 -39.66 -2.86
CA ALA A 12 -11.01 -38.70 -1.97
C ALA A 12 -10.30 -38.77 -0.61
N LEU A 13 -9.65 -37.69 -0.17
CA LEU A 13 -9.23 -37.53 1.21
C LEU A 13 -9.54 -36.12 1.71
N LEU A 14 -10.51 -36.13 2.63
CA LEU A 14 -10.70 -35.25 3.78
C LEU A 14 -10.57 -33.74 3.55
N GLY A 15 -11.73 -33.10 3.49
CA GLY A 15 -11.89 -31.68 3.71
C GLY A 15 -11.42 -31.28 5.11
N LEU A 16 -10.57 -30.26 5.14
CA LEU A 16 -10.30 -29.47 6.33
C LEU A 16 -11.04 -28.14 6.17
N ALA A 17 -12.23 -28.05 6.76
CA ALA A 17 -12.95 -26.81 6.88
C ALA A 17 -12.26 -25.95 7.96
N LEU A 18 -11.27 -25.16 7.56
CA LEU A 18 -10.78 -24.06 8.39
C LEU A 18 -11.88 -22.99 8.39
N ALA A 19 -12.76 -23.06 9.39
CA ALA A 19 -13.62 -21.95 9.80
C ALA A 19 -12.73 -20.84 10.38
N GLY A 20 -12.03 -20.12 9.49
CA GLY A 20 -11.31 -18.91 9.84
C GLY A 20 -12.34 -17.80 10.03
N GLY A 21 -12.56 -17.41 11.29
CA GLY A 21 -13.49 -16.35 11.66
C GLY A 21 -13.22 -15.08 10.87
N SER A 22 -14.26 -14.53 10.25
CA SER A 22 -14.24 -13.21 9.65
C SER A 22 -14.04 -12.18 10.76
N ALA A 23 -12.80 -11.78 11.01
CA ALA A 23 -12.51 -10.59 11.79
C ALA A 23 -13.05 -9.40 10.98
N THR A 24 -14.26 -8.94 11.29
CA THR A 24 -14.73 -7.64 10.84
C THR A 24 -13.89 -6.61 11.58
N VAL A 25 -12.76 -6.24 11.00
CA VAL A 25 -12.05 -5.02 11.41
C VAL A 25 -12.98 -3.87 11.04
N GLY A 26 -13.90 -3.57 11.94
CA GLY A 26 -14.64 -2.32 11.96
C GLY A 26 -13.67 -1.20 12.32
N GLY A 27 -12.69 -0.96 11.45
CA GLY A 27 -11.94 0.27 11.47
C GLY A 27 -12.92 1.35 11.05
N ALA A 28 -13.49 2.05 12.02
CA ALA A 28 -14.06 3.35 11.76
C ALA A 28 -13.01 4.11 10.96
N ALA A 29 -13.28 4.36 9.68
CA ALA A 29 -12.45 5.25 8.89
C ALA A 29 -12.62 6.62 9.54
N ALA A 30 -11.80 6.92 10.53
CA ALA A 30 -11.52 8.29 10.89
C ALA A 30 -11.11 8.91 9.56
N GLN A 31 -11.93 9.82 9.03
CA GLN A 31 -11.59 10.60 7.86
C GLN A 31 -10.24 11.23 8.20
N ALA A 32 -9.15 10.65 7.70
CA ALA A 32 -7.82 11.09 8.07
C ALA A 32 -7.74 12.53 7.57
N ALA A 33 -7.59 13.49 8.50
CA ALA A 33 -7.21 14.82 8.11
C ALA A 33 -5.97 14.67 7.23
N GLY A 34 -5.99 15.26 6.04
CA GLY A 34 -4.87 15.17 5.10
C GLY A 34 -3.56 15.60 5.77
N PRO A 35 -2.42 15.26 5.15
CA PRO A 35 -1.12 15.51 5.74
C PRO A 35 -0.93 16.99 6.11
N GLN A 36 -0.24 17.22 7.22
CA GLN A 36 0.14 18.54 7.70
C GLN A 36 1.62 18.82 7.42
N LEU A 37 1.98 20.09 7.47
CA LEU A 37 3.38 20.49 7.33
C LEU A 37 4.22 19.86 8.45
N GLY A 38 5.30 19.19 8.08
CA GLY A 38 6.21 18.53 9.00
C GLY A 38 5.86 17.07 9.29
N ASP A 39 4.69 16.57 8.88
CA ASP A 39 4.35 15.16 9.03
C ASP A 39 5.33 14.27 8.25
N THR A 40 5.57 13.07 8.78
CA THR A 40 6.34 12.05 8.07
C THR A 40 5.48 11.47 6.93
N CYS A 41 6.10 11.21 5.78
CA CYS A 41 5.48 10.48 4.68
C CYS A 41 6.25 9.20 4.35
N VAL A 42 5.59 8.24 3.70
CA VAL A 42 6.25 7.01 3.27
C VAL A 42 6.96 7.23 1.93
N GLY A 43 7.93 6.37 1.60
CA GLY A 43 8.67 6.49 0.34
C GLY A 43 7.79 6.48 -0.91
N ALA A 44 6.63 5.82 -0.84
CA ALA A 44 5.65 5.80 -1.94
C ALA A 44 4.96 7.14 -2.19
N ASP A 45 4.95 8.03 -1.19
CA ASP A 45 4.32 9.34 -1.29
C ASP A 45 5.30 10.41 -1.80
N ILE A 46 6.58 10.09 -2.02
CA ILE A 46 7.57 11.09 -2.44
C ILE A 46 7.18 11.66 -3.80
N GLY A 47 7.05 12.98 -3.87
CA GLY A 47 6.55 13.69 -5.04
C GLY A 47 5.05 14.00 -5.03
N GLU A 48 4.29 13.40 -4.11
CA GLU A 48 2.88 13.72 -3.90
C GLU A 48 2.71 15.15 -3.36
N ARG A 49 1.63 15.79 -3.79
CA ARG A 49 1.27 17.16 -3.39
C ARG A 49 -0.08 17.16 -2.71
N ALA A 50 -0.19 17.93 -1.64
CA ALA A 50 -1.43 18.10 -0.88
C ALA A 50 -1.64 19.56 -0.48
N VAL A 51 -2.81 19.85 0.10
CA VAL A 51 -3.15 21.15 0.67
C VAL A 51 -3.56 20.94 2.11
N THR A 52 -2.93 21.65 3.04
CA THR A 52 -3.28 21.58 4.46
C THR A 52 -4.65 22.21 4.72
N ALA A 53 -5.21 22.00 5.92
CA ALA A 53 -6.47 22.63 6.31
C ALA A 53 -6.44 24.17 6.27
N ASN A 54 -5.24 24.76 6.40
CA ASN A 54 -5.04 26.22 6.33
C ASN A 54 -4.81 26.73 4.88
N GLY A 55 -4.91 25.85 3.87
CA GLY A 55 -4.73 26.22 2.47
C GLY A 55 -3.27 26.23 1.97
N THR A 56 -2.31 25.79 2.80
CA THR A 56 -0.90 25.73 2.40
C THR A 56 -0.66 24.54 1.49
N ARG A 57 -0.12 24.76 0.30
CA ARG A 57 0.36 23.67 -0.56
C ARG A 57 1.63 23.04 0.03
N ILE A 58 1.64 21.71 0.06
CA ILE A 58 2.76 20.92 0.59
C ILE A 58 3.14 19.80 -0.38
N LEU A 59 4.40 19.35 -0.28
CA LEU A 59 5.04 18.32 -1.09
C LEU A 59 5.74 17.33 -0.15
N CYS A 60 5.58 16.03 -0.37
CA CYS A 60 6.40 15.03 0.32
C CYS A 60 7.79 14.95 -0.33
N SER A 61 8.84 15.26 0.43
CA SER A 61 10.24 15.23 0.02
C SER A 61 11.10 14.81 1.21
N GLU A 62 12.12 13.97 0.99
CA GLU A 62 12.96 13.41 2.06
C GLU A 62 12.14 12.85 3.24
N TYR A 63 11.09 12.09 2.94
CA TYR A 63 10.18 11.47 3.93
C TYR A 63 9.46 12.46 4.86
N ARG A 64 9.37 13.74 4.46
CA ARG A 64 8.64 14.76 5.21
C ARG A 64 7.79 15.65 4.30
N TRP A 65 6.61 16.02 4.78
CA TRP A 65 5.78 17.04 4.15
C TRP A 65 6.38 18.43 4.38
N VAL A 66 6.79 19.09 3.31
CA VAL A 66 7.37 20.44 3.32
C VAL A 66 6.52 21.39 2.47
N VAL A 67 6.74 22.70 2.59
CA VAL A 67 6.01 23.68 1.77
C VAL A 67 6.34 23.47 0.30
N ASP A 68 5.31 23.40 -0.54
CA ASP A 68 5.46 23.34 -1.99
C ASP A 68 5.71 24.75 -2.54
N ARG A 69 6.91 24.96 -3.07
CA ARG A 69 7.41 26.16 -3.74
C ARG A 69 7.67 25.92 -5.23
N GLY A 70 7.20 24.80 -5.78
CA GLY A 70 7.47 24.38 -7.16
C GLY A 70 8.81 23.62 -7.34
N GLN A 71 9.45 23.21 -6.25
CA GLN A 71 10.65 22.40 -6.28
C GLN A 71 10.37 20.97 -6.80
N SER A 72 11.43 20.31 -7.28
CA SER A 72 11.40 18.86 -7.49
C SER A 72 11.50 18.14 -6.14
N PRO A 73 10.77 17.04 -5.93
CA PRO A 73 10.97 16.20 -4.75
C PRO A 73 12.38 15.60 -4.76
N SER A 74 12.96 15.46 -3.58
CA SER A 74 14.27 14.83 -3.34
C SER A 74 14.07 13.58 -2.50
N HIS A 75 14.88 12.55 -2.74
CA HIS A 75 15.01 11.44 -1.80
C HIS A 75 16.39 10.78 -1.88
N SER A 76 17.10 10.86 -0.75
CA SER A 76 18.41 10.23 -0.54
C SER A 76 18.53 8.81 -1.09
N TRP A 77 17.52 7.95 -0.92
CA TRP A 77 17.60 6.58 -1.43
C TRP A 77 17.79 6.45 -2.96
N VAL A 78 17.22 7.33 -3.80
CA VAL A 78 17.49 7.31 -5.26
C VAL A 78 18.62 8.26 -5.63
N ASP A 79 18.71 9.40 -4.97
CA ASP A 79 19.74 10.38 -5.28
C ASP A 79 21.16 9.84 -4.98
N ASP A 80 21.28 8.93 -4.00
CA ASP A 80 22.53 8.24 -3.66
C ASP A 80 22.82 7.00 -4.54
N GLN A 81 21.93 6.61 -5.47
CA GLN A 81 22.13 5.47 -6.39
C GLN A 81 22.79 5.87 -7.72
N ARG A 82 23.27 7.11 -7.84
CA ARG A 82 23.88 7.66 -9.07
C ARG A 82 25.37 7.40 -9.20
#